data_AF-A0A6A3PT16-F1
#
_entry.id   AF-A0A6A3PT16-F1
#
_cell.length_a   1.000
_cell.length_b   1.000
_cell.length_c   1.000
_cell.angle_alpha   90.00
_cell.angle_beta   90.00
_cell.angle_gamma   90.00
#
_symmetry.space_group_name_H-M   'P 1'
#
loop_
_entity.id
_entity.type
_entity.pdbx_description
1 polymer ?
#
loop_
_entity_poly.entity_id
_entity_poly.type
_entity_poly.pdbx_seq_one_letter_code
_entity_poly.pdbx_strand_id
1 'polypeptide(L)'
;MITKLLDDFTQQLRTQETDAVAAAGRWEKFKASVARRTRPCVRERRWALRNTLKQKLTRLVRQQQRLAAEQPGTPLTVEGITEDFDALTLDDTVGPTREARLRRAIADCKQHRATNRLHNRFRANTHWTGKTTKALFQRISNKFSDNRVRRLDPVPGAPPRTVHDKADILADAWQPILQQPAAAASYVDEVVGWDRPNDTTSPDQAAIAADISEDEVRDALRACKQGKAAGPDRLGNGWFRDYEDKLVPILVALFNLWYTAGHFAQSFVEADIFCLKKGGGSSGDALNF
;
A
#
# COMPACT_ATOMS: atom_id res chain seq x y z
N MET A 1 -10.96 4.29 -24.54
CA MET A 1 -12.13 4.56 -23.64
C MET A 1 -11.78 5.55 -22.53
N ILE A 2 -10.75 5.30 -21.70
CA ILE A 2 -10.37 6.21 -20.59
C ILE A 2 -9.89 7.57 -21.13
N THR A 3 -9.11 7.56 -22.22
CA THR A 3 -8.64 8.77 -22.92
C THR A 3 -9.78 9.73 -23.26
N LYS A 4 -10.87 9.21 -23.85
CA LYS A 4 -12.05 10.01 -24.19
C LYS A 4 -12.71 10.62 -22.95
N LEU A 5 -12.78 9.88 -21.84
CA LEU A 5 -13.34 10.41 -20.59
C LEU A 5 -12.49 11.56 -20.03
N LEU A 6 -11.16 11.47 -20.14
CA LEU A 6 -10.25 12.55 -19.73
C LEU A 6 -10.40 13.77 -20.62
N ASP A 7 -10.56 13.57 -21.93
CA ASP A 7 -10.78 14.65 -22.90
C ASP A 7 -12.12 15.35 -22.64
N ASP A 8 -13.19 14.58 -22.43
CA ASP A 8 -14.51 15.12 -22.08
C ASP A 8 -14.45 15.92 -20.76
N PHE A 9 -13.73 15.42 -19.75
CA PHE A 9 -13.56 16.11 -18.47
C PHE A 9 -12.75 17.41 -18.60
N THR A 10 -11.69 17.38 -19.40
CA THR A 10 -10.87 18.58 -19.71
C THR A 10 -11.71 19.66 -20.39
N GLN A 11 -12.54 19.26 -21.37
CA GLN A 11 -13.46 20.17 -22.04
C GLN A 11 -14.45 20.80 -21.05
N GLN A 12 -14.99 20.01 -20.12
CA GLN A 12 -15.93 20.48 -19.10
C GLN A 12 -15.29 21.50 -18.15
N LEU A 13 -14.04 21.27 -17.74
CA LEU A 13 -13.31 22.23 -16.88
C LEU A 13 -13.04 23.56 -17.59
N ARG A 14 -12.77 23.54 -18.89
CA ARG A 14 -12.49 24.76 -19.68
C ARG A 14 -13.74 25.58 -20.02
N THR A 15 -14.89 24.94 -20.13
CA THR A 15 -16.11 25.57 -20.66
C THR A 15 -17.08 26.02 -19.57
N GLN A 16 -16.91 25.54 -18.34
CA GLN A 16 -17.81 25.84 -17.24
C GLN A 16 -17.03 26.54 -16.14
N GLU A 17 -17.50 27.72 -15.76
CA GLU A 17 -17.07 28.37 -14.53
C GLU A 17 -17.47 27.43 -13.37
N THR A 18 -16.48 26.90 -12.67
CA THR A 18 -16.69 25.84 -11.70
C THR A 18 -16.13 26.28 -10.35
N ASP A 19 -17.00 26.47 -9.37
CA ASP A 19 -16.60 26.63 -7.97
C ASP A 19 -15.86 25.37 -7.47
N ALA A 20 -14.96 25.55 -6.51
CA ALA A 20 -14.09 24.51 -5.94
C ALA A 20 -14.89 23.28 -5.45
N VAL A 21 -16.03 23.51 -4.78
CA VAL A 21 -16.89 22.44 -4.27
C VAL A 21 -17.50 21.63 -5.43
N ALA A 22 -17.97 22.32 -6.47
CA ALA A 22 -18.53 21.67 -7.66
C ALA A 22 -17.45 20.90 -8.43
N ALA A 23 -16.24 21.45 -8.54
CA ALA A 23 -15.10 20.80 -9.20
C ALA A 23 -14.66 19.53 -8.45
N ALA A 24 -14.59 19.59 -7.11
CA ALA A 24 -14.32 18.44 -6.25
C ALA A 24 -15.35 17.32 -6.46
N GLY A 25 -16.64 17.65 -6.41
CA GLY A 25 -17.71 16.67 -6.62
C GLY A 25 -17.71 16.05 -8.03
N ARG A 26 -17.35 16.83 -9.07
CA ARG A 26 -17.19 16.32 -10.44
C ARG A 26 -16.01 15.38 -10.56
N TRP A 27 -14.88 15.73 -9.96
CA TRP A 27 -13.70 14.87 -9.94
C TRP A 27 -14.00 13.52 -9.29
N GLU A 28 -14.71 13.50 -8.17
CA GLU A 28 -15.11 12.24 -7.52
C GLU A 28 -16.01 11.38 -8.41
N LYS A 29 -17.02 11.98 -9.03
CA LYS A 29 -17.92 11.28 -9.98
C LYS A 29 -17.14 10.72 -11.17
N PHE A 30 -16.18 11.49 -11.68
CA PHE A 30 -15.30 11.07 -12.75
C PHE A 30 -14.46 9.85 -12.34
N LYS A 31 -13.75 9.92 -11.21
CA LYS A 31 -12.93 8.81 -10.69
C LYS A 31 -13.78 7.56 -10.46
N ALA A 32 -14.96 7.71 -9.85
CA ALA A 32 -15.90 6.62 -9.64
C ALA A 32 -16.35 5.97 -10.97
N SER A 33 -16.59 6.77 -12.02
CA SER A 33 -16.93 6.27 -13.36
C SER A 33 -15.77 5.48 -13.98
N VAL A 34 -14.54 5.99 -13.89
CA VAL A 34 -13.34 5.29 -14.38
C VAL A 34 -13.15 3.97 -13.64
N ALA A 35 -13.23 3.97 -12.31
CA ALA A 35 -13.13 2.77 -11.48
C ALA A 35 -14.24 1.74 -11.80
N ARG A 36 -15.48 2.20 -12.00
CA ARG A 36 -16.62 1.34 -12.36
C ARG A 36 -16.40 0.65 -13.71
N ARG A 37 -15.93 1.39 -14.72
CA ARG A 37 -15.74 0.87 -16.08
C ARG A 37 -14.52 -0.05 -16.22
N THR A 38 -13.47 0.16 -15.41
CA THR A 38 -12.25 -0.66 -15.44
C THR A 38 -12.38 -1.96 -14.63
N ARG A 39 -13.24 -1.97 -13.60
CA ARG A 39 -13.41 -3.12 -12.70
C ARG A 39 -13.79 -4.44 -13.41
N PRO A 40 -14.68 -4.49 -14.41
CA PRO A 40 -14.95 -5.70 -15.19
C PRO A 40 -13.71 -6.24 -15.89
N CYS A 41 -12.97 -5.39 -16.60
CA CYS A 41 -11.76 -5.78 -17.32
C CYS A 41 -10.69 -6.35 -16.36
N VAL A 42 -10.51 -5.72 -15.19
CA VAL A 42 -9.60 -6.23 -14.16
C VAL A 42 -10.06 -7.58 -13.62
N ARG A 43 -11.37 -7.76 -13.41
CA ARG A 43 -11.96 -9.03 -12.93
C ARG A 43 -11.77 -10.14 -13.96
N GLU A 44 -12.05 -9.87 -15.23
CA GLU A 44 -11.89 -10.81 -16.34
C GLU A 44 -10.43 -11.24 -16.50
N ARG A 45 -9.50 -10.28 -16.51
CA ARG A 45 -8.05 -10.59 -16.56
C ARG A 45 -7.61 -11.46 -15.39
N ARG A 46 -8.10 -11.17 -14.17
CA ARG A 46 -7.80 -12.00 -12.98
C ARG A 46 -8.36 -13.41 -13.09
N TRP A 47 -9.58 -13.56 -13.64
CA TRP A 47 -10.20 -14.87 -13.84
C TRP A 47 -9.48 -15.67 -14.91
N ALA A 48 -9.14 -15.05 -16.04
CA ALA A 48 -8.34 -15.65 -17.09
C ALA A 48 -6.99 -16.14 -16.53
N LEU A 49 -6.25 -15.28 -15.83
CA LEU A 49 -4.96 -15.63 -15.21
C LEU A 49 -5.08 -16.79 -14.21
N ARG A 50 -6.16 -16.83 -13.41
CA ARG A 50 -6.38 -17.93 -12.47
C ARG A 50 -6.61 -19.26 -13.19
N ASN A 51 -7.40 -19.23 -14.26
CA ASN A 51 -7.71 -20.42 -15.05
C ASN A 51 -6.45 -20.93 -15.76
N THR A 52 -5.65 -20.04 -16.34
CA THR A 52 -4.38 -20.41 -16.98
C THR A 52 -3.38 -20.98 -15.99
N LEU A 53 -3.24 -20.39 -14.78
CA LEU A 53 -2.37 -20.94 -13.73
C LEU A 53 -2.80 -22.34 -13.28
N LYS A 54 -4.11 -22.58 -13.13
CA LYS A 54 -4.64 -23.90 -12.76
C LYS A 54 -4.35 -24.92 -13.87
N GLN A 55 -4.61 -24.56 -15.12
CA GLN A 55 -4.35 -25.42 -16.28
C GLN A 55 -2.85 -25.72 -16.44
N LYS A 56 -1.99 -24.69 -16.35
CA LYS A 56 -0.53 -24.83 -16.42
C LYS A 56 0.00 -25.75 -15.33
N LEU A 57 -0.46 -25.61 -14.09
CA LEU A 57 -0.08 -26.50 -12.99
C LEU A 57 -0.51 -27.95 -13.24
N THR A 58 -1.74 -28.18 -13.70
CA THR A 58 -2.21 -29.54 -14.04
C THR A 58 -1.36 -30.17 -15.15
N ARG A 59 -1.04 -29.41 -16.20
CA ARG A 59 -0.19 -29.88 -17.31
C ARG A 59 1.21 -30.27 -16.82
N LEU A 60 1.85 -29.39 -16.05
CA LEU A 60 3.21 -29.62 -15.54
C LEU A 60 3.28 -30.82 -14.58
N VAL A 61 2.28 -31.01 -13.73
CA VAL A 61 2.23 -32.18 -12.83
C VAL A 61 2.07 -33.49 -13.61
N ARG A 62 1.26 -33.51 -14.67
CA ARG A 62 1.14 -34.69 -15.55
C ARG A 62 2.45 -35.01 -16.26
N GLN A 63 3.15 -33.99 -16.77
CA GLN A 63 4.47 -34.16 -17.38
C GLN A 63 5.49 -34.72 -16.39
N GLN A 64 5.49 -34.25 -15.14
CA GLN A 64 6.36 -34.79 -14.09
C GLN A 64 6.04 -36.27 -13.78
N GLN A 65 4.75 -36.64 -13.71
CA GLN A 65 4.34 -38.02 -13.47
C GLN A 65 4.73 -38.97 -14.61
N ARG A 66 4.67 -38.49 -15.86
CA ARG A 66 5.09 -39.26 -17.04
C ARG A 66 6.60 -39.44 -17.10
N LEU A 67 7.37 -38.39 -16.84
CA LEU A 67 8.84 -38.47 -16.77
C LEU A 67 9.30 -39.42 -15.65
N ALA A 68 8.58 -39.48 -14.53
CA ALA A 68 8.84 -40.46 -13.47
C ALA A 68 8.46 -41.91 -13.86
N ALA A 69 7.62 -42.09 -14.88
CA ALA A 69 7.20 -43.39 -15.39
C ALA A 69 8.03 -43.86 -16.61
N GLU A 70 8.86 -43.00 -17.20
CA GLU A 70 9.79 -43.37 -18.28
C GLU A 70 10.85 -44.34 -17.75
N GLN A 71 10.84 -45.57 -18.26
CA GLN A 71 11.91 -46.55 -18.01
C GLN A 71 13.06 -46.33 -19.01
N PRO A 72 14.33 -46.51 -18.58
CA PRO A 72 15.47 -46.42 -19.49
C PRO A 72 15.33 -47.47 -20.61
N GLY A 73 15.27 -47.02 -21.87
CA GLY A 73 15.16 -47.87 -23.06
C GLY A 73 13.80 -47.84 -23.80
N THR A 74 12.84 -47.03 -23.35
CA THR A 74 11.54 -46.88 -24.05
C THR A 74 11.69 -45.98 -25.28
N PRO A 75 11.24 -46.39 -26.49
CA PRO A 75 11.32 -45.55 -27.68
C PRO A 75 10.44 -44.30 -27.55
N LEU A 76 10.97 -43.15 -27.98
CA LEU A 76 10.22 -41.87 -27.96
C LEU A 76 8.98 -42.00 -28.84
N THR A 77 7.81 -41.80 -28.23
CA THR A 77 6.54 -41.73 -28.98
C THR A 77 6.39 -40.37 -29.66
N VAL A 78 5.56 -40.28 -30.70
CA VAL A 78 5.23 -39.01 -31.38
C VAL A 78 4.69 -37.97 -30.39
N GLU A 79 3.92 -38.41 -29.39
CA GLU A 79 3.46 -37.55 -28.29
C GLU A 79 4.64 -37.03 -27.43
N GLY A 80 5.64 -37.87 -27.15
CA GLY A 80 6.87 -37.48 -26.47
C GLY A 80 7.68 -36.44 -27.26
N ILE A 81 7.76 -36.60 -28.59
CA ILE A 81 8.44 -35.64 -29.49
C ILE A 81 7.70 -34.30 -29.49
N THR A 82 6.37 -34.29 -29.61
CA THR A 82 5.59 -33.03 -29.56
C THR A 82 5.70 -32.32 -28.21
N GLU A 83 5.81 -33.08 -27.11
CA GLU A 83 6.01 -32.51 -25.77
C GLU A 83 7.43 -31.96 -25.55
N ASP A 84 8.47 -32.56 -26.15
CA ASP A 84 9.83 -32.01 -26.13
C ASP A 84 9.90 -30.68 -26.90
N PHE A 85 9.15 -30.54 -28.00
CA PHE A 85 8.96 -29.26 -28.69
C PHE A 85 8.16 -28.24 -27.85
N ASP A 86 7.17 -28.69 -27.09
CA ASP A 86 6.43 -27.85 -26.12
C ASP A 86 7.27 -27.50 -24.88
N ALA A 87 8.30 -28.28 -24.56
CA ALA A 87 9.28 -27.99 -23.52
C ALA A 87 10.39 -27.03 -24.00
N LEU A 88 10.66 -27.00 -25.30
CA LEU A 88 11.50 -25.98 -25.95
C LEU A 88 10.85 -24.58 -25.94
N THR A 89 9.53 -24.49 -25.74
CA THR A 89 8.80 -23.21 -25.58
C THR A 89 8.66 -22.75 -24.12
N LEU A 90 9.26 -23.46 -23.16
CA LEU A 90 9.45 -22.95 -21.80
C LEU A 90 10.65 -21.99 -21.82
N ASP A 91 10.38 -20.69 -22.07
CA ASP A 91 11.31 -19.55 -21.98
C ASP A 91 12.53 -19.84 -21.07
N ASP A 92 13.75 -19.69 -21.60
CA ASP A 92 15.08 -19.72 -20.94
C ASP A 92 15.10 -20.01 -19.42
N THR A 93 14.62 -21.19 -19.02
CA THR A 93 14.59 -21.55 -17.61
C THR A 93 15.88 -22.26 -17.26
N VAL A 94 16.77 -21.55 -16.56
CA VAL A 94 18.08 -22.01 -16.09
C VAL A 94 17.94 -23.32 -15.32
N GLY A 95 18.45 -24.44 -15.84
CA GLY A 95 18.46 -25.71 -15.12
C GLY A 95 19.12 -26.83 -15.93
N PRO A 96 19.96 -27.68 -15.32
CA PRO A 96 20.80 -28.62 -16.05
C PRO A 96 20.02 -29.80 -16.67
N THR A 97 18.80 -30.11 -16.18
CA THR A 97 18.01 -31.25 -16.64
C THR A 97 16.53 -30.89 -16.84
N ARG A 98 15.84 -31.64 -17.73
CA ARG A 98 14.38 -31.52 -17.97
C ARG A 98 13.58 -31.66 -16.66
N GLU A 99 13.98 -32.59 -15.80
CA GLU A 99 13.36 -32.80 -14.49
C GLU A 99 13.49 -31.58 -13.57
N ALA A 100 14.68 -30.96 -13.51
CA ALA A 100 14.91 -29.76 -12.71
C ALA A 100 14.09 -28.56 -13.21
N ARG A 101 13.96 -28.40 -14.54
CA ARG A 101 13.13 -27.36 -15.14
C ARG A 101 11.64 -27.54 -14.80
N LEU A 102 11.12 -28.76 -14.90
CA LEU A 102 9.73 -29.08 -14.51
C LEU A 102 9.46 -28.83 -13.02
N ARG A 103 10.35 -29.27 -12.13
CA ARG A 103 10.22 -29.03 -10.69
C ARG A 103 10.17 -27.54 -10.35
N ARG A 104 11.03 -26.72 -10.96
CA ARG A 104 11.02 -25.26 -10.77
C ARG A 104 9.74 -24.61 -11.28
N ALA A 105 9.32 -24.92 -12.50
CA ALA A 105 8.09 -24.37 -13.07
C ALA A 105 6.83 -24.71 -12.22
N ILE A 106 6.80 -25.91 -11.63
CA ILE A 106 5.75 -26.31 -10.67
C ILE A 106 5.85 -25.48 -9.38
N ALA A 107 7.06 -25.29 -8.84
CA ALA A 107 7.29 -24.49 -7.64
C ALA A 107 6.85 -23.03 -7.84
N ASP A 108 7.21 -22.41 -8.96
CA ASP A 108 6.80 -21.04 -9.30
C ASP A 108 5.27 -20.93 -9.40
N CYS A 109 4.62 -21.87 -10.08
CA CYS A 109 3.16 -21.90 -10.16
C CYS A 109 2.50 -22.05 -8.78
N LYS A 110 3.08 -22.87 -7.88
CA LYS A 110 2.62 -23.01 -6.49
C LYS A 110 2.82 -21.72 -5.70
N GLN A 111 3.97 -21.06 -5.84
CA GLN A 111 4.27 -19.79 -5.18
C GLN A 111 3.29 -18.69 -5.61
N HIS A 112 3.06 -18.52 -6.91
CA HIS A 112 2.06 -17.58 -7.43
C HIS A 112 0.65 -17.85 -6.85
N ARG A 113 0.25 -19.12 -6.74
CA ARG A 113 -1.03 -19.50 -6.12
C ARG A 113 -1.09 -19.20 -4.63
N ALA A 114 0.01 -19.40 -3.89
CA ALA A 114 0.11 -19.07 -2.47
C ALA A 114 0.01 -17.56 -2.22
N THR A 115 0.74 -16.75 -2.99
CA THR A 115 0.68 -15.27 -2.94
C THR A 115 -0.75 -14.77 -3.20
N ASN A 116 -1.42 -15.32 -4.21
CA ASN A 116 -2.82 -14.98 -4.51
C ASN A 116 -3.78 -15.35 -3.37
N ARG A 117 -3.59 -16.50 -2.71
CA ARG A 117 -4.38 -16.88 -1.52
C ARG A 117 -4.14 -15.93 -0.36
N LEU A 118 -2.89 -15.55 -0.13
CA LEU A 118 -2.52 -14.59 0.92
C LEU A 118 -3.16 -13.23 0.68
N HIS A 119 -3.07 -12.68 -0.54
CA HIS A 119 -3.75 -11.44 -0.91
C HIS A 119 -5.27 -11.51 -0.71
N ASN A 120 -5.91 -12.61 -1.13
CA ASN A 120 -7.34 -12.78 -0.92
C ASN A 120 -7.70 -12.83 0.56
N ARG A 121 -6.88 -13.50 1.39
CA ARG A 121 -7.05 -13.52 2.84
C ARG A 121 -6.91 -12.12 3.44
N PHE A 122 -5.96 -11.30 2.99
CA PHE A 122 -5.86 -9.92 3.44
C PHE A 122 -7.09 -9.11 3.04
N ARG A 123 -7.53 -9.17 1.78
CA ARG A 123 -8.71 -8.43 1.30
C ARG A 123 -10.00 -8.83 2.00
N ALA A 124 -10.22 -10.12 2.24
CA ALA A 124 -11.37 -10.61 2.99
C ALA A 124 -11.37 -10.07 4.43
N ASN A 125 -10.19 -9.76 4.97
CA ASN A 125 -10.00 -9.32 6.34
C ASN A 125 -9.84 -7.80 6.49
N THR A 126 -9.72 -7.03 5.40
CA THR A 126 -9.75 -5.56 5.42
C THR A 126 -11.11 -5.04 5.89
N HIS A 127 -11.12 -3.93 6.63
CA HIS A 127 -12.33 -3.21 7.03
C HIS A 127 -12.93 -2.46 5.82
N TRP A 128 -14.26 -2.36 5.74
CA TRP A 128 -14.96 -1.55 4.75
C TRP A 128 -16.34 -1.13 5.28
N THR A 129 -16.89 -0.04 4.77
CA THR A 129 -18.16 0.56 5.22
C THR A 129 -19.34 -0.41 5.06
N GLY A 130 -19.85 -0.96 6.17
CA GLY A 130 -20.88 -2.00 6.21
C GLY A 130 -20.43 -3.34 6.80
N LYS A 131 -19.12 -3.53 7.04
CA LYS A 131 -18.59 -4.68 7.77
C LYS A 131 -18.72 -4.45 9.28
N THR A 132 -19.25 -5.42 10.02
CA THR A 132 -19.32 -5.30 11.48
C THR A 132 -17.92 -5.27 12.07
N THR A 133 -17.65 -4.25 12.89
CA THR A 133 -16.37 -4.07 13.59
C THR A 133 -16.06 -5.24 14.52
N LYS A 134 -17.06 -6.05 14.89
CA LYS A 134 -16.94 -7.28 15.72
C LYS A 134 -15.86 -8.25 15.23
N ALA A 135 -15.78 -8.52 13.92
CA ALA A 135 -14.78 -9.47 13.38
C ALA A 135 -13.35 -8.89 13.35
N LEU A 136 -13.23 -7.55 13.23
CA LEU A 136 -11.96 -6.83 13.34
C LEU A 136 -11.50 -6.80 14.81
N PHE A 137 -12.40 -6.43 15.73
CA PHE A 137 -12.16 -6.38 17.17
C PHE A 137 -11.90 -7.77 17.75
N GLN A 138 -12.61 -8.84 17.37
CA GLN A 138 -12.28 -10.20 17.84
C GLN A 138 -10.82 -10.60 17.54
N ARG A 139 -10.20 -10.00 16.52
CA ARG A 139 -8.83 -10.30 16.11
C ARG A 139 -7.78 -9.39 16.73
N ILE A 140 -8.10 -8.11 16.93
CA ILE A 140 -7.17 -7.08 17.45
C ILE A 140 -7.42 -6.83 18.95
N SER A 141 -8.52 -7.34 19.51
CA SER A 141 -8.82 -7.29 20.95
C SER A 141 -7.87 -8.23 21.69
N ASN A 142 -6.67 -7.72 21.82
CA ASN A 142 -5.61 -8.08 22.73
C ASN A 142 -5.97 -7.65 24.17
N LYS A 143 -7.19 -7.13 24.40
CA LYS A 143 -7.71 -6.73 25.72
C LYS A 143 -7.55 -7.86 26.76
N PHE A 144 -7.57 -9.11 26.31
CA PHE A 144 -7.31 -10.31 27.12
C PHE A 144 -6.06 -11.10 26.69
N SER A 145 -5.24 -10.57 25.77
CA SER A 145 -3.89 -11.09 25.59
C SER A 145 -2.99 -10.58 26.72
N ASP A 146 -1.79 -11.16 26.81
CA ASP A 146 -0.88 -10.97 27.94
C ASP A 146 -0.37 -9.51 28.05
N ASN A 147 -1.16 -8.63 28.67
CA ASN A 147 -0.78 -7.27 29.08
C ASN A 147 0.15 -7.31 30.31
N ARG A 148 0.91 -8.38 30.48
CA ARG A 148 1.92 -8.49 31.52
C ARG A 148 3.16 -7.76 31.04
N VAL A 149 3.31 -6.53 31.52
CA VAL A 149 4.63 -5.87 31.57
C VAL A 149 5.56 -6.82 32.31
N ARG A 150 6.55 -7.43 31.65
CA ARG A 150 7.32 -8.54 32.26
C ARG A 150 8.29 -8.07 33.31
N ARG A 151 8.93 -6.92 33.08
CA ARG A 151 9.93 -6.32 33.95
C ARG A 151 9.92 -4.81 33.71
N LEU A 152 10.14 -4.04 34.77
CA LEU A 152 10.49 -2.62 34.68
C LEU A 152 11.70 -2.44 35.58
N ASP A 153 12.73 -1.77 35.09
CA ASP A 153 13.91 -1.47 35.88
C ASP A 153 13.74 -0.06 36.50
N PRO A 154 13.98 0.11 37.82
CA PRO A 154 13.93 1.42 38.47
C PRO A 154 14.96 2.40 37.90
N VAL A 155 14.62 3.69 37.89
CA VAL A 155 15.56 4.77 37.52
C VAL A 155 16.70 4.83 38.55
N PRO A 156 17.96 5.07 38.14
CA PRO A 156 19.09 5.17 39.07
C PRO A 156 18.83 6.16 40.21
N GLY A 157 18.99 5.71 41.46
CA GLY A 157 18.76 6.53 42.66
C GLY A 157 17.31 6.51 43.19
N ALA A 158 16.37 5.85 42.51
CA ALA A 158 15.03 5.62 43.03
C ALA A 158 15.04 4.62 44.22
N PRO A 159 14.04 4.66 45.11
CA PRO A 159 13.90 3.68 46.18
C PRO A 159 13.89 2.24 45.65
N PRO A 160 14.41 1.25 46.40
CA PRO A 160 14.37 -0.15 45.96
C PRO A 160 12.92 -0.62 45.81
N ARG A 161 12.50 -0.92 44.58
CA ARG A 161 11.16 -1.44 44.24
C ARG A 161 11.25 -2.90 43.83
N THR A 162 10.22 -3.69 44.14
CA THR A 162 10.13 -5.09 43.70
C THR A 162 9.53 -5.18 42.30
N VAL A 163 9.68 -6.34 41.64
CA VAL A 163 9.13 -6.61 40.30
C VAL A 163 7.59 -6.50 40.26
N HIS A 164 6.93 -6.52 41.42
CA HIS A 164 5.48 -6.37 41.53
C HIS A 164 5.03 -4.90 41.65
N ASP A 165 5.95 -3.97 41.94
CA ASP A 165 5.65 -2.55 42.21
C ASP A 165 5.73 -1.68 40.94
N LYS A 166 5.17 -2.19 39.83
CA LYS A 166 5.32 -1.57 38.50
C LYS A 166 4.74 -0.16 38.40
N ALA A 167 3.65 0.10 39.10
CA ALA A 167 3.04 1.42 39.15
C ALA A 167 3.98 2.43 39.81
N ASP A 168 4.67 2.01 40.88
CA ASP A 168 5.60 2.85 41.61
C ASP A 168 6.90 3.06 40.83
N ILE A 169 7.41 2.03 40.13
CA ILE A 169 8.58 2.16 39.25
C ILE A 169 8.32 3.20 38.14
N LEU A 170 7.10 3.21 37.58
CA LEU A 170 6.70 4.24 36.62
C LEU A 170 6.60 5.60 37.30
N ALA A 171 5.92 5.70 38.45
CA ALA A 171 5.77 6.97 39.16
C ALA A 171 7.12 7.60 39.53
N ASP A 172 8.08 6.80 39.98
CA ASP A 172 9.44 7.23 40.30
C ASP A 172 10.14 7.84 39.07
N ALA A 173 9.90 7.30 37.87
CA ALA A 173 10.48 7.83 36.62
C ALA A 173 9.86 9.16 36.17
N TRP A 174 8.58 9.39 36.47
CA TRP A 174 7.87 10.63 36.14
C TRP A 174 8.07 11.72 37.20
N GLN A 175 8.53 11.36 38.40
CA GLN A 175 8.68 12.29 39.52
C GLN A 175 9.55 13.51 39.19
N PRO A 176 10.70 13.41 38.49
CA PRO A 176 11.51 14.58 38.15
C PRO A 176 10.79 15.54 37.19
N ILE A 177 9.96 15.01 36.29
CA ILE A 177 9.21 15.79 35.30
C ILE A 177 7.99 16.46 35.95
N LEU A 178 7.28 15.74 36.81
CA LEU A 178 6.05 16.22 37.44
C LEU A 178 6.29 17.12 38.65
N GLN A 179 7.45 17.00 39.29
CA GLN A 179 7.83 17.80 40.47
C GLN A 179 8.89 18.86 40.16
N GLN A 180 9.21 19.10 38.87
CA GLN A 180 10.08 20.20 38.51
C GLN A 180 9.44 21.54 38.91
N PRO A 181 10.23 22.53 39.37
CA PRO A 181 9.72 23.87 39.63
C PRO A 181 9.15 24.47 38.33
N ALA A 182 8.21 25.40 38.47
CA ALA A 182 7.69 26.13 37.33
C ALA A 182 8.85 26.75 36.52
N ALA A 183 8.79 26.60 35.19
CA ALA A 183 9.78 27.21 34.32
C ALA A 183 9.79 28.74 34.54
N ALA A 184 10.99 29.33 34.56
CA ALA A 184 11.09 30.78 34.66
C ALA A 184 10.40 31.45 33.47
N ALA A 185 9.75 32.59 33.70
CA ALA A 185 9.02 33.32 32.66
C ALA A 185 9.88 33.58 31.42
N SER A 186 11.18 33.85 31.60
CA SER A 186 12.13 34.03 30.49
C SER A 186 12.27 32.83 29.56
N TYR A 187 12.21 31.60 30.09
CA TYR A 187 12.26 30.38 29.27
C TYR A 187 10.95 30.17 28.51
N VAL A 188 9.82 30.50 29.14
CA VAL A 188 8.52 30.47 28.47
C VAL A 188 8.48 31.51 27.35
N ASP A 189 8.94 32.73 27.62
CA ASP A 189 9.03 33.82 26.64
C ASP A 189 9.98 33.50 25.47
N GLU A 190 11.08 32.78 25.74
CA GLU A 190 11.99 32.30 24.71
C GLU A 190 11.33 31.27 23.80
N VAL A 191 10.66 30.26 24.36
CA VAL A 191 9.97 29.20 23.59
C VAL A 191 8.78 29.78 22.81
N VAL A 192 7.98 30.66 23.42
CA VAL A 192 6.93 31.41 22.71
C VAL A 192 7.54 32.32 21.64
N GLY A 193 8.76 32.81 21.88
CA GLY A 193 9.55 33.58 20.94
C GLY A 193 9.97 32.82 19.67
N TRP A 194 10.01 31.48 19.70
CA TRP A 194 10.30 30.65 18.53
C TRP A 194 9.22 30.76 17.44
N ASP A 195 7.98 31.06 17.84
CA ASP A 195 6.84 31.25 16.94
C ASP A 195 6.65 32.71 16.50
N ARG A 196 7.59 33.62 16.82
CA ARG A 196 7.50 35.00 16.31
C ARG A 196 7.53 34.98 14.78
N PRO A 197 6.59 35.68 14.10
CA PRO A 197 6.57 35.71 12.66
C PRO A 197 7.90 36.30 12.17
N ASN A 198 8.67 35.49 11.45
CA ASN A 198 9.71 36.04 10.59
C ASN A 198 8.98 36.81 9.48
N ASP A 199 8.96 38.14 9.57
CA ASP A 199 8.38 39.02 8.54
C ASP A 199 9.06 38.86 7.17
N THR A 200 10.19 38.16 7.12
CA THR A 200 10.86 37.75 5.89
C THR A 200 10.41 36.35 5.49
N THR A 201 9.53 36.29 4.49
CA THR A 201 9.13 35.02 3.86
C THR A 201 10.36 34.32 3.29
N SER A 202 10.66 33.12 3.77
CA SER A 202 11.75 32.33 3.21
C SER A 202 11.42 31.90 1.76
N PRO A 203 12.42 31.57 0.92
CA PRO A 203 12.15 31.02 -0.41
C PRO A 203 11.20 29.82 -0.40
N ASP A 204 11.30 28.95 0.63
CA ASP A 204 10.42 27.79 0.79
C ASP A 204 8.98 28.21 1.12
N GLN A 205 8.80 29.22 1.97
CA GLN A 205 7.47 29.76 2.28
C GLN A 205 6.84 30.45 1.07
N ALA A 206 7.64 31.16 0.27
CA ALA A 206 7.19 31.76 -0.97
C ALA A 206 6.79 30.70 -2.00
N ALA A 207 7.54 29.60 -2.09
CA ALA A 207 7.22 28.46 -2.96
C ALA A 207 5.91 27.77 -2.56
N ILE A 208 5.63 27.62 -1.25
CA ILE A 208 4.35 27.05 -0.76
C ILE A 208 3.14 27.91 -1.17
N ALA A 209 3.32 29.23 -1.25
CA ALA A 209 2.26 30.17 -1.61
C ALA A 209 2.10 30.37 -3.13
N ALA A 210 3.06 29.90 -3.93
CA ALA A 210 3.01 30.00 -5.38
C ALA A 210 1.99 29.01 -5.99
N ASP A 211 1.51 29.32 -7.19
CA ASP A 211 0.66 28.41 -7.94
C ASP A 211 1.41 27.13 -8.30
N ILE A 212 0.73 25.99 -8.15
CA ILE A 212 1.24 24.68 -8.51
C ILE A 212 1.39 24.60 -10.03
N SER A 213 2.58 24.23 -10.49
CA SER A 213 2.95 24.14 -11.90
C SER A 213 2.72 22.74 -12.49
N GLU A 214 2.68 22.66 -13.83
CA GLU A 214 2.61 21.38 -14.53
C GLU A 214 3.83 20.50 -14.28
N ASP A 215 5.02 21.09 -14.17
CA ASP A 215 6.26 20.35 -13.92
C ASP A 215 6.27 19.72 -12.53
N GLU A 216 5.81 20.44 -11.50
CA GLU A 216 5.70 19.89 -10.14
C GLU A 216 4.73 18.70 -10.08
N VAL A 217 3.55 18.85 -10.70
CA VAL A 217 2.57 17.74 -10.77
C VAL A 217 3.16 16.57 -11.53
N ARG A 218 3.85 16.83 -12.64
CA ARG A 218 4.47 15.78 -13.45
C ARG A 218 5.54 15.01 -12.67
N ASP A 219 6.41 15.72 -11.97
CA ASP A 219 7.44 15.12 -11.13
C ASP A 219 6.84 14.32 -9.98
N ALA A 220 5.77 14.82 -9.35
CA ALA A 220 5.03 14.10 -8.32
C ALA A 220 4.41 12.79 -8.85
N LEU A 221 3.81 12.82 -10.05
CA LEU A 221 3.26 11.61 -10.69
C LEU A 221 4.35 10.59 -11.05
N ARG A 222 5.53 11.06 -11.48
CA ARG A 222 6.66 10.18 -11.82
C ARG A 222 7.32 9.57 -10.59
N ALA A 223 7.39 10.32 -9.49
CA ALA A 223 7.88 9.84 -8.20
C ALA A 223 6.98 8.73 -7.60
N CYS A 224 5.69 8.73 -7.94
CA CYS A 224 4.74 7.69 -7.55
C CYS A 224 5.11 6.32 -8.17
N LYS A 225 5.71 5.44 -7.38
CA LYS A 225 6.08 4.08 -7.82
C LYS A 225 4.86 3.26 -8.25
N GLN A 226 4.96 2.59 -9.39
CA GLN A 226 3.93 1.64 -9.85
C GLN A 226 3.83 0.43 -8.91
N GLY A 227 2.69 -0.27 -8.96
CA GLY A 227 2.46 -1.48 -8.15
C GLY A 227 2.17 -1.22 -6.66
N LYS A 228 2.13 0.05 -6.22
CA LYS A 228 1.64 0.43 -4.89
C LYS A 228 0.13 0.19 -4.77
N ALA A 229 -0.33 -0.03 -3.54
CA ALA A 229 -1.74 -0.21 -3.26
C ALA A 229 -2.51 1.06 -3.61
N ALA A 230 -3.64 0.91 -4.31
CA ALA A 230 -4.56 2.00 -4.55
C ALA A 230 -5.31 2.34 -3.26
N GLY A 231 -5.69 3.61 -3.10
CA GLY A 231 -6.52 4.07 -2.00
C GLY A 231 -8.02 3.78 -2.21
N PRO A 232 -8.89 4.46 -1.44
CA PRO A 232 -10.34 4.24 -1.47
C PRO A 232 -10.98 4.42 -2.85
N ASP A 233 -10.42 5.29 -3.70
CA ASP A 233 -10.88 5.55 -5.07
C ASP A 233 -10.54 4.43 -6.08
N ARG A 234 -9.71 3.47 -5.66
CA ARG A 234 -9.29 2.28 -6.42
C ARG A 234 -8.48 2.60 -7.68
N LEU A 235 -7.98 3.82 -7.83
CA LEU A 235 -7.07 4.21 -8.88
C LEU A 235 -5.63 4.15 -8.33
N GLY A 236 -4.83 3.23 -8.87
CA GLY A 236 -3.44 3.08 -8.42
C GLY A 236 -2.50 4.03 -9.17
N ASN A 237 -1.29 4.20 -8.65
CA ASN A 237 -0.22 5.03 -9.26
C ASN A 237 0.04 4.73 -10.75
N GLY A 238 -0.17 3.48 -11.18
CA GLY A 238 -0.08 3.12 -12.59
C GLY A 238 -1.04 3.90 -13.48
N TRP A 239 -2.28 4.12 -13.03
CA TRP A 239 -3.26 4.91 -13.78
C TRP A 239 -2.80 6.36 -13.94
N PHE A 240 -2.31 6.98 -12.87
CA PHE A 240 -1.82 8.36 -12.95
C PHE A 240 -0.63 8.50 -13.90
N ARG A 241 0.27 7.52 -13.92
CA ARG A 241 1.44 7.51 -14.81
C ARG A 241 1.08 7.20 -16.26
N ASP A 242 0.18 6.24 -16.50
CA ASP A 242 -0.22 5.83 -17.85
C ASP A 242 -0.97 6.94 -18.60
N TYR A 243 -1.58 7.89 -17.87
CA TYR A 243 -2.35 9.02 -18.41
C TYR A 243 -1.75 10.38 -18.04
N GLU A 244 -0.46 10.43 -17.70
CA GLU A 244 0.27 11.64 -17.24
C GLU A 244 -0.04 12.86 -18.13
N ASP A 245 0.12 12.73 -19.45
CA ASP A 245 -0.04 13.83 -20.40
C ASP A 245 -1.42 14.48 -20.39
N LYS A 246 -2.46 13.72 -20.03
CA LYS A 246 -3.84 14.22 -19.95
C LYS A 246 -4.21 14.63 -18.53
N LEU A 247 -3.59 14.01 -17.51
CA LEU A 247 -3.90 14.27 -16.11
C LEU A 247 -3.20 15.50 -15.56
N VAL A 248 -1.95 15.77 -15.96
CA VAL A 248 -1.18 16.93 -15.48
C VAL A 248 -1.96 18.24 -15.62
N PRO A 249 -2.47 18.64 -16.80
CA PRO A 249 -3.20 19.91 -16.93
C PRO A 249 -4.52 19.92 -16.15
N ILE A 250 -5.19 18.77 -16.03
CA ILE A 250 -6.42 18.64 -15.22
C ILE A 250 -6.11 18.85 -13.73
N LEU A 251 -5.06 18.19 -13.24
CA LEU A 251 -4.69 18.20 -11.83
C LEU A 251 -4.16 19.56 -11.40
N VAL A 252 -3.36 20.25 -12.23
CA VAL A 252 -2.92 21.62 -11.97
C VAL A 252 -4.12 22.56 -11.79
N ALA A 253 -5.06 22.53 -12.73
CA ALA A 253 -6.25 23.38 -12.67
C ALA A 253 -7.09 23.09 -11.40
N LEU A 254 -7.27 21.81 -11.06
CA LEU A 254 -8.01 21.41 -9.88
C LEU A 254 -7.27 21.75 -8.58
N PHE A 255 -5.97 21.51 -8.50
CA PHE A 255 -5.19 21.76 -7.29
C PHE A 255 -5.14 23.24 -6.96
N ASN A 256 -4.83 24.12 -7.92
CA ASN A 256 -4.81 25.55 -7.68
C ASN A 256 -6.20 26.05 -7.25
N LEU A 257 -7.27 25.61 -7.93
CA LEU A 257 -8.65 25.95 -7.53
C LEU A 257 -8.98 25.51 -6.08
N TRP A 258 -8.60 24.29 -5.70
CA TRP A 258 -8.90 23.72 -4.38
C TRP A 258 -8.03 24.32 -3.27
N TYR A 259 -6.75 24.58 -3.53
CA TYR A 259 -5.84 25.19 -2.57
C TYR A 259 -6.28 26.61 -2.24
N THR A 260 -6.62 27.43 -3.24
CA THR A 260 -7.11 28.80 -3.01
C THR A 260 -8.42 28.82 -2.21
N ALA A 261 -9.32 27.87 -2.46
CA ALA A 261 -10.62 27.80 -1.80
C ALA A 261 -10.62 27.02 -0.47
N GLY A 262 -9.54 26.31 -0.12
CA GLY A 262 -9.48 25.42 1.04
C GLY A 262 -10.40 24.19 0.95
N HIS A 263 -10.80 23.79 -0.26
CA HIS A 263 -11.79 22.73 -0.49
C HIS A 263 -11.27 21.64 -1.42
N PHE A 264 -10.94 20.47 -0.86
CA PHE A 264 -10.39 19.33 -1.60
C PHE A 264 -11.43 18.24 -1.89
N ALA A 265 -11.14 17.43 -2.91
CA ALA A 265 -11.88 16.21 -3.18
C ALA A 265 -11.78 15.23 -1.99
N GLN A 266 -12.92 14.69 -1.55
CA GLN A 266 -13.04 13.89 -0.33
C GLN A 266 -12.06 12.70 -0.29
N SER A 267 -11.90 12.00 -1.40
CA SER A 267 -11.00 10.85 -1.51
C SER A 267 -9.51 11.19 -1.36
N PHE A 268 -9.11 12.47 -1.45
CA PHE A 268 -7.74 12.91 -1.16
C PHE A 268 -7.50 13.10 0.34
N VAL A 269 -8.57 13.22 1.13
CA VAL A 269 -8.53 13.32 2.59
C VAL A 269 -8.76 11.95 3.26
N GLU A 270 -9.12 10.94 2.47
CA GLU A 270 -9.38 9.58 2.93
C GLU A 270 -8.19 8.65 2.72
N ALA A 271 -7.99 7.70 3.64
CA ALA A 271 -6.97 6.67 3.52
C ALA A 271 -7.49 5.31 3.98
N ASP A 272 -7.10 4.24 3.25
CA ASP A 272 -7.33 2.88 3.71
C ASP A 272 -6.30 2.51 4.77
N ILE A 273 -6.76 2.22 5.99
CA ILE A 273 -5.88 1.87 7.13
C ILE A 273 -5.63 0.36 7.15
N PHE A 274 -4.38 -0.04 7.01
CA PHE A 274 -3.94 -1.44 7.11
C PHE A 274 -2.86 -1.64 8.17
N CYS A 275 -3.04 -2.60 9.07
CA CYS A 275 -1.96 -3.05 9.96
C CYS A 275 -1.02 -3.98 9.20
N LEU A 276 0.22 -3.55 8.98
CA LEU A 276 1.28 -4.37 8.39
C LEU A 276 2.24 -4.84 9.49
N LYS A 277 2.61 -6.12 9.46
CA LYS A 277 3.69 -6.63 10.31
C LYS A 277 5.02 -6.15 9.72
N LYS A 278 5.82 -5.42 10.50
CA LYS A 278 7.16 -4.99 10.09
C LYS A 278 8.05 -6.23 9.88
N GLY A 279 8.66 -6.34 8.71
CA GLY A 279 9.60 -7.42 8.38
C GLY A 279 11.03 -6.97 8.66
N GLY A 280 11.55 -7.34 9.83
CA GLY A 280 12.90 -7.00 10.29
C GLY A 280 12.92 -6.88 11.82
N GLY A 281 13.64 -7.79 12.47
CA GLY A 281 13.79 -7.82 13.93
C GLY A 281 12.89 -8.83 14.65
N SER A 282 13.00 -10.12 14.33
CA SER A 282 13.02 -11.12 15.39
C SER A 282 14.41 -11.05 16.05
N SER A 283 14.61 -10.04 16.90
CA SER A 283 15.69 -9.95 17.88
C SER A 283 15.22 -8.98 18.96
N GLY A 284 14.40 -9.50 19.88
CA GLY A 284 13.74 -8.74 20.94
C GLY A 284 12.23 -8.71 20.73
N ASP A 285 11.51 -9.50 21.54
CA ASP A 285 10.07 -9.36 21.75
C ASP A 285 9.66 -7.88 21.71
N ALA A 286 8.70 -7.49 20.88
CA ALA A 286 8.10 -6.15 20.89
C ALA A 286 7.31 -5.84 22.19
N LEU A 287 7.43 -6.72 23.20
CA LEU A 287 6.85 -6.63 24.54
C LEU A 287 7.90 -6.85 25.65
N ASN A 288 9.20 -6.94 25.32
CA ASN A 288 10.29 -6.86 26.29
C ASN A 288 11.00 -5.51 26.12
N PHE A 289 10.39 -4.46 26.65
CA PHE A 289 11.10 -3.43 27.40
C PHE A 289 10.50 -3.44 28.80
#